data_AF-A0AAF3EUV9-F1
#
_entry.id   AF-A0AAF3EUV9-F1
#
_cell.length_a   1.000
_cell.length_b   1.000
_cell.length_c   1.000
_cell.angle_alpha   90.00
_cell.angle_beta   90.00
_cell.angle_gamma   90.00
#
_symmetry.space_group_name_H-M   'P 1'
#
loop_
_entity.id
_entity.type
_entity.pdbx_description
1 polymer ?
#
loop_
_entity_poly.entity_id
_entity_poly.type
_entity_poly.pdbx_seq_one_letter_code
_entity_poly.pdbx_strand_id
1 'polypeptide(L)'
;MTSNAPLEFEVVPEIGLKHSTIHFILGTPLNDVMALLQQNSRLIPNVDFLYSKKNPFFDDIQIRLVKSGINLFFDGRTQLLKLLEVDALSSIVLKYNGKIFSEPSAEATMERVGTFFASTHPGAYDERQKMYVQSWRGLSFCFPTTNSSNVEITPGFSPSLHSLRYDASSQPKLTKMSIFKGTIGGNKEEDELIVPLASYCGQNRTILADVLVDMGRVVGCSFNFLTQNGEAAPDRTSQADLELIEVTREIRFGDSSASVMCALGAPSRVFYKSEDKMIIHRSVGKDGRNEPDFFFNYFSMGVIVRFFFESTKLSTAH
;
A
#
# COMPACT_ATOMS: atom_id res chain seq x y z
N MET A 1 -8.77 27.34 -0.54
CA MET A 1 -10.09 26.86 -0.97
C MET A 1 -9.95 25.41 -1.38
N THR A 2 -10.17 24.47 -0.46
CA THR A 2 -10.30 23.05 -0.82
C THR A 2 -11.66 22.87 -1.46
N SER A 3 -11.71 22.55 -2.76
CA SER A 3 -12.99 22.24 -3.41
C SER A 3 -13.64 21.10 -2.63
N ASN A 4 -14.85 21.32 -2.14
CA ASN A 4 -15.61 20.28 -1.43
C ASN A 4 -16.25 19.27 -2.39
N ALA A 5 -15.77 19.24 -3.64
CA ALA A 5 -16.23 18.34 -4.67
C ALA A 5 -15.79 16.90 -4.34
N PRO A 6 -16.64 15.90 -4.61
CA PRO A 6 -16.26 14.50 -4.58
C PRO A 6 -15.05 14.24 -5.49
N LEU A 7 -14.14 13.38 -5.05
CA LEU A 7 -13.05 12.94 -5.90
C LEU A 7 -13.58 11.99 -6.96
N GLU A 8 -12.95 12.03 -8.13
CA GLU A 8 -13.30 11.20 -9.27
C GLU A 8 -12.19 10.19 -9.55
N PHE A 9 -12.53 8.91 -9.69
CA PHE A 9 -11.57 7.86 -10.01
C PHE A 9 -12.07 6.99 -11.16
N GLU A 10 -11.17 6.72 -12.11
CA GLU A 10 -11.30 5.66 -13.09
C GLU A 10 -10.99 4.32 -12.42
N VAL A 11 -11.95 3.40 -12.50
CA VAL A 11 -11.84 2.02 -12.02
C VAL A 11 -11.20 1.19 -13.11
N VAL A 12 -10.07 0.56 -12.79
CA VAL A 12 -9.36 -0.32 -13.72
C VAL A 12 -9.25 -1.70 -13.07
N PRO A 13 -10.09 -2.68 -13.48
CA PRO A 13 -10.05 -4.05 -12.94
C PRO A 13 -8.65 -4.65 -12.98
N GLU A 14 -8.30 -5.46 -11.97
CA GLU A 14 -6.95 -6.03 -11.76
C GLU A 14 -5.80 -5.05 -11.54
N ILE A 15 -6.05 -3.74 -11.67
CA ILE A 15 -4.99 -2.73 -11.64
C ILE A 15 -5.20 -1.77 -10.46
N GLY A 16 -6.37 -1.13 -10.32
CA GLY A 16 -6.64 -0.22 -9.21
C GLY A 16 -7.49 0.99 -9.58
N LEU A 17 -7.28 2.10 -8.86
CA LEU A 17 -8.00 3.36 -9.03
C LEU A 17 -7.08 4.45 -9.57
N LYS A 18 -7.51 5.16 -10.62
CA LYS A 18 -6.75 6.23 -11.23
C LYS A 18 -7.50 7.56 -11.19
N HIS A 19 -6.90 8.56 -10.55
CA HIS A 19 -7.28 9.97 -10.63
C HIS A 19 -6.21 10.73 -11.41
N SER A 20 -6.51 11.93 -11.92
CA SER A 20 -5.61 12.77 -12.72
C SER A 20 -4.20 12.96 -12.13
N THR A 21 -4.08 12.96 -10.79
CA THR A 21 -2.80 13.15 -10.08
C THR A 21 -2.41 12.01 -9.14
N ILE A 22 -3.31 11.07 -8.87
CA ILE A 22 -3.13 10.03 -7.84
C ILE A 22 -3.56 8.70 -8.41
N HIS A 23 -2.66 7.72 -8.39
CA HIS A 23 -2.95 6.36 -8.81
C HIS A 23 -2.73 5.41 -7.64
N PHE A 24 -3.78 4.69 -7.24
CA PHE A 24 -3.67 3.59 -6.30
C PHE A 24 -3.66 2.29 -7.08
N ILE A 25 -2.47 1.71 -7.27
CA ILE A 25 -2.26 0.54 -8.13
C ILE A 25 -1.91 -0.67 -7.25
N LEU A 26 -2.53 -1.81 -7.51
CA LEU A 26 -2.18 -3.09 -6.89
C LEU A 26 -0.69 -3.40 -7.08
N GLY A 27 -0.08 -3.98 -6.05
CA GLY A 27 1.37 -4.23 -6.00
C GLY A 27 2.21 -3.01 -5.64
N THR A 28 1.62 -1.80 -5.56
CA THR A 28 2.37 -0.61 -5.12
C THR A 28 2.81 -0.79 -3.66
N PRO A 29 4.09 -0.59 -3.33
CA PRO A 29 4.58 -0.66 -1.95
C PRO A 29 3.94 0.38 -1.02
N LEU A 30 3.75 0.01 0.25
CA LEU A 30 3.15 0.86 1.29
C LEU A 30 3.82 2.25 1.39
N ASN A 31 5.15 2.28 1.41
CA ASN A 31 5.92 3.51 1.52
C ASN A 31 5.69 4.46 0.33
N ASP A 32 5.46 3.93 -0.86
CA ASP A 32 5.16 4.75 -2.06
C ASP A 32 3.78 5.37 -1.96
N VAL A 33 2.80 4.59 -1.52
CA VAL A 33 1.45 5.11 -1.27
C VAL A 33 1.51 6.18 -0.17
N MET A 34 2.28 5.97 0.89
CA MET A 34 2.47 6.98 1.95
C MET A 34 3.11 8.26 1.42
N ALA A 35 4.14 8.17 0.58
CA ALA A 35 4.76 9.33 -0.07
C ALA A 35 3.78 10.05 -0.99
N LEU A 36 3.01 9.30 -1.80
CA LEU A 36 1.97 9.83 -2.68
C LEU A 36 0.89 10.60 -1.90
N LEU A 37 0.43 10.04 -0.78
CA LEU A 37 -0.56 10.68 0.09
C LEU A 37 -0.01 11.94 0.76
N GLN A 38 1.25 11.92 1.21
CA GLN A 38 1.91 13.10 1.79
C GLN A 38 2.03 14.24 0.77
N GLN A 39 2.46 13.93 -0.46
CA GLN A 39 2.56 14.90 -1.56
C GLN A 39 1.20 15.47 -1.96
N ASN A 40 0.12 14.68 -1.81
CA ASN A 40 -1.25 15.06 -2.17
C ASN A 40 -2.15 15.33 -0.94
N SER A 41 -1.56 15.69 0.20
CA SER A 41 -2.28 15.86 1.48
C SER A 41 -3.40 16.91 1.47
N ARG A 42 -3.35 17.88 0.54
CA ARG A 42 -4.43 18.86 0.34
C ARG A 42 -5.65 18.25 -0.37
N LEU A 43 -5.43 17.29 -1.26
CA LEU A 43 -6.47 16.65 -2.05
C LEU A 43 -7.10 15.48 -1.29
N ILE A 44 -6.29 14.75 -0.51
CA ILE A 44 -6.73 13.66 0.36
C ILE A 44 -6.45 14.04 1.81
N PRO A 45 -7.34 14.84 2.45
CA PRO A 45 -7.28 15.05 3.89
C PRO A 45 -7.83 13.82 4.63
N ASN A 46 -7.54 13.73 5.93
CA ASN A 46 -8.10 12.75 6.86
C ASN A 46 -7.82 11.29 6.45
N VAL A 47 -6.56 10.91 6.60
CA VAL A 47 -6.08 9.54 6.36
C VAL A 47 -5.89 8.83 7.69
N ASP A 48 -6.55 7.69 7.86
CA ASP A 48 -6.30 6.79 8.99
C ASP A 48 -5.30 5.71 8.58
N PHE A 49 -4.42 5.33 9.52
CA PHE A 49 -3.46 4.25 9.35
C PHE A 49 -3.66 3.22 10.47
N LEU A 50 -4.02 1.99 10.09
CA LEU A 50 -4.30 0.89 11.01
C LEU A 50 -3.34 -0.27 10.76
N TYR A 51 -2.81 -0.84 11.83
CA TYR A 51 -1.96 -2.02 11.78
C TYR A 51 -2.06 -2.80 13.10
N SER A 52 -1.82 -4.10 13.04
CA SER A 52 -1.81 -4.95 14.23
C SER A 52 -0.46 -4.90 14.94
N LYS A 53 -0.45 -4.46 16.20
CA LYS A 53 0.72 -4.60 17.06
C LYS A 53 0.96 -6.04 17.52
N LYS A 54 -0.08 -6.88 17.50
CA LYS A 54 -0.02 -8.27 17.97
C LYS A 54 0.54 -9.19 16.89
N ASN A 55 0.07 -9.05 15.65
CA ASN A 55 0.53 -9.86 14.52
C ASN A 55 0.94 -8.97 13.34
N PRO A 56 2.04 -8.19 13.47
CA PRO A 56 2.42 -7.17 12.48
C PRO A 56 2.75 -7.72 11.09
N PHE A 57 3.12 -9.00 10.97
CA PHE A 57 3.48 -9.65 9.71
C PHE A 57 2.38 -10.54 9.12
N PHE A 58 1.26 -10.71 9.83
CA PHE A 58 0.18 -11.62 9.43
C PHE A 58 -1.13 -10.89 9.19
N ASP A 59 -1.44 -9.92 10.05
CA ASP A 59 -2.61 -9.07 9.88
C ASP A 59 -2.28 -7.97 8.87
N ASP A 60 -3.27 -7.61 8.05
CA ASP A 60 -3.12 -6.59 7.02
C ASP A 60 -2.91 -5.20 7.64
N ILE A 61 -2.15 -4.38 6.91
CA ILE A 61 -2.03 -2.95 7.18
C ILE A 61 -3.10 -2.25 6.35
N GLN A 62 -3.83 -1.31 6.95
CA GLN A 62 -4.92 -0.60 6.28
C GLN A 62 -4.66 0.91 6.29
N ILE A 63 -4.81 1.53 5.13
CA ILE A 63 -4.91 2.99 4.99
C ILE A 63 -6.34 3.34 4.58
N ARG A 64 -7.01 4.20 5.34
CA ARG A 64 -8.38 4.64 5.01
C ARG A 64 -8.41 6.12 4.66
N LEU A 65 -8.92 6.42 3.48
CA LEU A 65 -9.19 7.76 2.99
C LEU A 65 -10.63 8.09 3.36
N VAL A 66 -10.83 8.57 4.60
CA VAL A 66 -12.15 8.63 5.25
C VAL A 66 -13.15 9.46 4.46
N LYS A 67 -12.70 10.56 3.83
CA LYS A 67 -13.59 11.45 3.07
C LYS A 67 -14.14 10.81 1.78
N SER A 68 -13.34 9.98 1.10
CA SER A 68 -13.72 9.35 -0.16
C SER A 68 -14.18 7.90 -0.01
N GLY A 69 -14.15 7.36 1.21
CA GLY A 69 -14.50 5.96 1.49
C GLY A 69 -13.58 4.95 0.80
N ILE A 70 -12.34 5.32 0.47
CA ILE A 70 -11.37 4.41 -0.14
C ILE A 70 -10.57 3.75 0.98
N ASN A 71 -10.52 2.43 0.98
CA ASN A 71 -9.73 1.63 1.89
C ASN A 71 -8.67 0.87 1.10
N LEU A 72 -7.41 1.01 1.51
CA LEU A 72 -6.26 0.35 0.89
C LEU A 72 -5.72 -0.68 1.87
N PHE A 73 -5.66 -1.94 1.45
CA PHE A 73 -5.19 -3.05 2.27
C PHE A 73 -3.86 -3.56 1.74
N PHE A 74 -2.87 -3.59 2.62
CA PHE A 74 -1.53 -4.04 2.34
C PHE A 74 -1.28 -5.33 3.10
N ASP A 75 -0.58 -6.25 2.45
CA ASP A 75 -0.13 -7.47 3.10
C ASP A 75 0.85 -7.13 4.25
N GLY A 76 0.67 -7.75 5.42
CA GLY A 76 1.51 -7.45 6.59
C GLY A 76 2.99 -7.79 6.41
N ARG A 77 3.33 -8.74 5.53
CA ARG A 77 4.73 -9.16 5.30
C ARG A 77 5.35 -8.43 4.12
N THR A 78 4.74 -8.51 2.95
CA THR A 78 5.28 -7.93 1.71
C THR A 78 5.04 -6.42 1.63
N GLN A 79 4.10 -5.89 2.42
CA GLN A 79 3.68 -4.49 2.42
C GLN A 79 3.24 -3.98 1.05
N LEU A 80 2.82 -4.88 0.15
CA LEU A 80 2.28 -4.53 -1.15
C LEU A 80 0.76 -4.32 -1.05
N LEU A 81 0.25 -3.30 -1.76
CA LEU A 81 -1.18 -3.05 -1.88
C LEU A 81 -1.85 -4.23 -2.58
N LYS A 82 -2.65 -5.01 -1.86
CA LYS A 82 -3.28 -6.24 -2.37
C LYS A 82 -4.77 -6.12 -2.65
N LEU A 83 -5.42 -5.14 -2.03
CA LEU A 83 -6.85 -4.95 -2.16
C LEU A 83 -7.20 -3.47 -1.97
N LEU A 84 -8.06 -2.97 -2.85
CA LEU A 84 -8.71 -1.67 -2.70
C LEU A 84 -10.20 -1.92 -2.49
N GLU A 85 -10.78 -1.21 -1.54
CA GLU A 85 -12.24 -1.21 -1.34
C GLU A 85 -12.78 0.22 -1.37
N VAL A 86 -13.99 0.37 -1.86
CA VAL A 86 -14.75 1.62 -1.79
C VAL A 86 -16.10 1.32 -1.15
N ASP A 87 -16.38 1.92 0.00
CA ASP A 87 -17.60 1.68 0.79
C ASP A 87 -18.51 2.91 0.95
N ALA A 88 -17.95 4.13 0.93
CA ALA A 88 -18.72 5.38 0.95
C ALA A 88 -19.04 5.89 -0.48
N LEU A 89 -19.80 5.09 -1.25
CA LEU A 89 -20.14 5.40 -2.66
C LEU A 89 -20.89 6.73 -2.83
N SER A 90 -21.51 7.24 -1.78
CA SER A 90 -22.17 8.56 -1.76
C SER A 90 -21.19 9.75 -1.69
N SER A 91 -19.87 9.50 -1.58
CA SER A 91 -18.84 10.54 -1.40
C SER A 91 -17.78 10.56 -2.51
N ILE A 92 -17.96 9.76 -3.56
CA ILE A 92 -16.96 9.54 -4.62
C ILE A 92 -17.64 9.34 -5.98
N VAL A 93 -17.00 9.80 -7.05
CA VAL A 93 -17.42 9.54 -8.43
C VAL A 93 -16.55 8.44 -9.01
N LEU A 94 -17.17 7.40 -9.56
CA LEU A 94 -16.49 6.27 -10.18
C LEU A 94 -16.80 6.20 -11.68
N LYS A 95 -15.73 6.11 -12.47
CA LYS A 95 -15.78 5.96 -13.91
C LYS A 95 -15.26 4.60 -14.34
N TYR A 96 -15.77 4.10 -15.46
CA TYR A 96 -15.25 2.94 -16.14
C TYR A 96 -15.26 3.20 -17.65
N ASN A 97 -14.11 3.01 -18.29
CA ASN A 97 -13.83 3.44 -19.66
C ASN A 97 -14.22 4.90 -19.92
N GLY A 98 -13.90 5.79 -18.97
CA GLY A 98 -14.18 7.22 -19.02
C GLY A 98 -15.64 7.63 -18.81
N LYS A 99 -16.56 6.68 -18.59
CA LYS A 99 -17.99 6.93 -18.35
C LYS A 99 -18.34 6.76 -16.88
N ILE A 100 -19.13 7.68 -16.32
CA ILE A 100 -19.57 7.63 -14.92
C ILE A 100 -20.60 6.51 -14.74
N PHE A 101 -20.32 5.55 -13.87
CA PHE A 101 -21.27 4.50 -13.49
C PHE A 101 -21.79 4.64 -12.06
N SER A 102 -21.10 5.38 -11.19
CA SER A 102 -21.56 5.70 -9.84
C SER A 102 -21.14 7.11 -9.47
N GLU A 103 -22.06 7.88 -8.88
CA GLU A 103 -21.77 9.22 -8.36
C GLU A 103 -22.65 9.53 -7.14
N PRO A 104 -22.29 10.51 -6.31
CA PRO A 104 -23.10 10.90 -5.15
C PRO A 104 -24.54 11.22 -5.53
N SER A 105 -25.51 10.68 -4.79
CA SER A 105 -26.96 10.78 -5.06
C SER A 105 -27.49 9.97 -6.26
N ALA A 106 -26.61 9.38 -7.06
CA ALA A 106 -26.96 8.47 -8.15
C ALA A 106 -26.00 7.25 -8.13
N GLU A 107 -25.91 6.61 -6.97
CA GLU A 107 -25.05 5.44 -6.75
C GLU A 107 -25.45 4.30 -7.70
N ALA A 108 -24.47 3.51 -8.12
CA ALA A 108 -24.71 2.41 -9.05
C ALA A 108 -25.71 1.40 -8.46
N THR A 109 -26.66 0.95 -9.28
CA THR A 109 -27.52 -0.21 -8.99
C THR A 109 -26.92 -1.46 -9.62
N MET A 110 -27.45 -2.62 -9.23
CA MET A 110 -27.07 -3.91 -9.83
C MET A 110 -27.28 -3.92 -11.36
N GLU A 111 -28.37 -3.36 -11.86
CA GLU A 111 -28.63 -3.21 -13.30
C GLU A 111 -27.60 -2.29 -14.00
N ARG A 112 -27.28 -1.15 -13.38
CA ARG A 112 -26.30 -0.21 -13.93
C ARG A 112 -24.91 -0.85 -14.02
N VAL A 113 -24.52 -1.61 -12.99
CA VAL A 113 -23.29 -2.42 -13.02
C VAL A 113 -23.33 -3.45 -14.14
N GLY A 114 -24.44 -4.20 -14.27
CA GLY A 114 -24.61 -5.19 -15.34
C GLY A 114 -24.47 -4.60 -16.75
N THR A 115 -24.92 -3.36 -16.94
CA THR A 115 -24.80 -2.63 -18.21
C THR A 115 -23.35 -2.25 -18.53
N PHE A 116 -22.54 -1.91 -17.52
CA PHE A 116 -21.15 -1.47 -17.70
C PHE A 116 -20.15 -2.63 -17.82
N PHE A 117 -20.35 -3.70 -17.06
CA PHE A 117 -19.37 -4.79 -16.91
C PHE A 117 -19.80 -6.11 -17.56
N ALA A 118 -20.98 -6.16 -18.18
CA ALA A 118 -21.63 -7.33 -18.77
C ALA A 118 -21.98 -8.42 -17.73
N SER A 119 -23.26 -8.77 -17.67
CA SER A 119 -23.83 -9.74 -16.74
C SER A 119 -23.63 -11.19 -17.23
N THR A 120 -22.41 -11.70 -17.23
CA THR A 120 -22.16 -13.10 -17.66
C THR A 120 -21.93 -14.09 -16.52
N HIS A 121 -21.87 -13.62 -15.26
CA HIS A 121 -21.70 -14.50 -14.10
C HIS A 121 -22.86 -14.36 -13.10
N PRO A 122 -23.52 -15.47 -12.72
CA PRO A 122 -24.48 -15.45 -11.62
C PRO A 122 -23.73 -15.09 -10.33
N GLY A 123 -24.14 -14.00 -9.69
CA GLY A 123 -23.55 -13.58 -8.42
C GLY A 123 -23.82 -14.57 -7.29
N ALA A 124 -22.99 -14.51 -6.26
CA ALA A 124 -23.10 -15.33 -5.07
C ALA A 124 -23.89 -14.59 -3.98
N TYR A 125 -24.81 -15.28 -3.32
CA TYR A 125 -25.54 -14.72 -2.19
C TYR A 125 -24.94 -15.22 -0.88
N ASP A 126 -24.53 -14.27 -0.03
CA ASP A 126 -24.14 -14.54 1.36
C ASP A 126 -25.35 -14.32 2.26
N GLU A 127 -25.94 -15.41 2.72
CA GLU A 127 -27.10 -15.39 3.61
C GLU A 127 -26.78 -14.80 4.99
N ARG A 128 -25.55 -14.95 5.49
CA ARG A 128 -25.14 -14.47 6.82
C ARG A 128 -25.03 -12.96 6.83
N GLN A 129 -24.45 -12.40 5.77
CA GLN A 129 -24.30 -10.96 5.62
C GLN A 129 -25.52 -10.30 4.98
N LYS A 130 -26.46 -11.10 4.43
CA LYS A 130 -27.58 -10.60 3.61
C LYS A 130 -27.07 -9.72 2.47
N MET A 131 -26.01 -10.20 1.81
CA MET A 131 -25.30 -9.50 0.75
C MET A 131 -25.28 -10.34 -0.52
N TYR A 132 -25.58 -9.71 -1.64
CA TYR A 132 -25.38 -10.28 -2.96
C TYR A 132 -24.10 -9.73 -3.58
N VAL A 133 -23.22 -10.62 -4.04
CA VAL A 133 -21.91 -10.26 -4.58
C VAL A 133 -21.83 -10.65 -6.06
N GLN A 134 -21.62 -9.67 -6.92
CA GLN A 134 -21.25 -9.90 -8.31
C GLN A 134 -19.75 -9.75 -8.45
N SER A 135 -19.11 -10.72 -9.10
CA SER A 135 -17.65 -10.79 -9.21
C SER A 135 -17.22 -11.03 -10.64
N TRP A 136 -16.19 -10.31 -11.04
CA TRP A 136 -15.42 -10.48 -12.26
C TRP A 136 -13.97 -10.74 -11.88
N ARG A 137 -13.14 -11.02 -12.88
CA ARG A 137 -11.70 -11.01 -12.68
C ARG A 137 -11.25 -9.59 -12.30
N GLY A 138 -10.73 -9.47 -11.08
CA GLY A 138 -10.13 -8.29 -10.47
C GLY A 138 -11.09 -7.22 -9.98
N LEU A 139 -12.39 -7.53 -9.89
CA LEU A 139 -13.42 -6.58 -9.47
C LEU A 139 -14.61 -7.32 -8.83
N SER A 140 -15.16 -6.77 -7.75
CA SER A 140 -16.44 -7.21 -7.22
C SER A 140 -17.29 -6.06 -6.71
N PHE A 141 -18.60 -6.30 -6.69
CA PHE A 141 -19.63 -5.36 -6.24
C PHE A 141 -20.57 -6.07 -5.28
N CYS A 142 -20.85 -5.43 -4.14
CA CYS A 142 -21.73 -5.96 -3.11
C CYS A 142 -23.00 -5.11 -3.00
N PHE A 143 -24.14 -5.79 -2.97
CA PHE A 143 -25.47 -5.21 -2.89
C PHE A 143 -26.23 -5.79 -1.69
N PRO A 144 -26.77 -4.96 -0.78
CA PRO A 144 -27.53 -5.45 0.37
C PRO A 144 -28.90 -5.97 -0.07
N THR A 145 -29.36 -7.07 0.54
CA THR A 145 -30.68 -7.65 0.26
C THR A 145 -31.73 -7.28 1.32
N THR A 146 -31.33 -6.63 2.42
CA THR A 146 -32.18 -6.29 3.57
C THR A 146 -33.24 -5.23 3.28
N ASN A 147 -33.02 -4.38 2.27
CA ASN A 147 -33.87 -3.22 2.00
C ASN A 147 -34.95 -3.50 0.94
N SER A 148 -34.99 -4.71 0.40
CA SER A 148 -35.90 -5.09 -0.66
C SER A 148 -36.85 -6.16 -0.11
N SER A 149 -38.05 -5.75 0.33
CA SER A 149 -39.10 -6.65 0.85
C SER A 149 -39.58 -7.68 -0.17
N ASN A 150 -39.20 -7.52 -1.45
CA ASN A 150 -39.67 -8.32 -2.60
C ASN A 150 -38.58 -9.25 -3.17
N VAL A 151 -37.50 -9.54 -2.43
CA VAL A 151 -36.44 -10.41 -2.94
C VAL A 151 -36.87 -11.86 -2.87
N GLU A 152 -37.30 -12.39 -4.01
CA GLU A 152 -37.47 -13.83 -4.19
C GLU A 152 -36.10 -14.48 -4.35
N ILE A 153 -35.66 -15.19 -3.31
CA ILE A 153 -34.46 -16.02 -3.36
C ILE A 153 -34.86 -17.36 -3.96
N THR A 154 -34.63 -17.54 -5.27
CA THR A 154 -34.87 -18.85 -5.91
C THR A 154 -33.58 -19.69 -5.85
N PRO A 155 -33.62 -20.94 -5.38
CA PRO A 155 -32.47 -21.83 -5.44
C PRO A 155 -32.07 -22.04 -6.91
N GLY A 156 -30.83 -21.68 -7.25
CA GLY A 156 -30.27 -21.91 -8.57
C GLY A 156 -29.76 -23.34 -8.74
N PHE A 157 -29.11 -23.60 -9.87
CA PHE A 157 -28.59 -24.93 -10.24
C PHE A 157 -27.48 -25.48 -9.29
N SER A 158 -26.97 -24.65 -8.37
CA SER A 158 -25.96 -24.99 -7.37
C SER A 158 -26.34 -24.37 -6.02
N PRO A 159 -26.01 -24.99 -4.87
CA PRO A 159 -26.29 -24.44 -3.53
C PRO A 159 -25.79 -23.00 -3.28
N SER A 160 -24.80 -22.54 -4.05
CA SER A 160 -24.21 -21.20 -3.93
C SER A 160 -24.81 -20.16 -4.90
N LEU A 161 -25.59 -20.60 -5.89
CA LEU A 161 -26.17 -19.73 -6.91
C LEU A 161 -27.62 -19.45 -6.55
N HIS A 162 -27.92 -18.20 -6.21
CA HIS A 162 -29.28 -17.74 -5.98
C HIS A 162 -29.61 -16.67 -7.02
N SER A 163 -30.73 -16.86 -7.72
CA SER A 163 -31.24 -15.81 -8.60
C SER A 163 -32.05 -14.86 -7.73
N LEU A 164 -31.64 -13.59 -7.65
CA LEU A 164 -32.41 -12.54 -7.01
C LEU A 164 -33.20 -11.80 -8.08
N ARG A 165 -34.51 -11.67 -7.88
CA ARG A 165 -35.38 -10.83 -8.72
C ARG A 165 -35.74 -9.58 -7.93
N TYR A 166 -35.51 -8.43 -8.55
CA TYR A 166 -35.88 -7.11 -8.04
C TYR A 166 -36.85 -6.46 -9.03
N ASP A 167 -37.86 -5.75 -8.52
CA ASP A 167 -38.59 -4.81 -9.36
C ASP A 167 -37.69 -3.60 -9.68
N ALA A 168 -37.97 -2.89 -10.79
CA ALA A 168 -37.13 -1.78 -11.23
C ALA A 168 -37.00 -0.65 -10.17
N SER A 169 -37.99 -0.51 -9.28
CA SER A 169 -38.02 0.48 -8.21
C SER A 169 -37.31 0.08 -6.91
N SER A 170 -36.96 -1.20 -6.74
CA SER A 170 -36.37 -1.78 -5.52
C SER A 170 -34.98 -2.37 -5.76
N GLN A 171 -34.36 -2.01 -6.89
CA GLN A 171 -32.98 -2.37 -7.21
C GLN A 171 -32.04 -1.92 -6.09
N PRO A 172 -31.24 -2.82 -5.51
CA PRO A 172 -30.35 -2.48 -4.42
C PRO A 172 -29.23 -1.58 -4.95
N LYS A 173 -28.88 -0.59 -4.14
CA LYS A 173 -27.74 0.29 -4.41
C LYS A 173 -26.43 -0.40 -4.01
N LEU A 174 -25.37 -0.09 -4.75
CA LEU A 174 -24.02 -0.54 -4.46
C LEU A 174 -23.57 0.01 -3.10
N THR A 175 -23.13 -0.88 -2.22
CA THR A 175 -22.59 -0.49 -0.89
C THR A 175 -21.10 -0.75 -0.76
N LYS A 176 -20.53 -1.62 -1.60
CA LYS A 176 -19.09 -1.87 -1.60
C LYS A 176 -18.61 -2.32 -2.96
N MET A 177 -17.52 -1.72 -3.43
CA MET A 177 -16.73 -2.17 -4.57
C MET A 177 -15.36 -2.63 -4.08
N SER A 178 -14.82 -3.71 -4.65
CA SER A 178 -13.48 -4.20 -4.35
C SER A 178 -12.67 -4.40 -5.63
N ILE A 179 -11.40 -4.01 -5.63
CA ILE A 179 -10.45 -4.25 -6.72
C ILE A 179 -9.28 -5.07 -6.17
N PHE A 180 -9.01 -6.20 -6.80
CA PHE A 180 -7.99 -7.17 -6.38
C PHE A 180 -7.34 -7.80 -7.62
N LYS A 181 -6.27 -8.58 -7.43
CA LYS A 181 -5.67 -9.36 -8.51
C LYS A 181 -6.42 -10.68 -8.66
N GLY A 182 -6.69 -11.10 -9.90
CA GLY A 182 -7.27 -12.42 -10.13
C GLY A 182 -8.75 -12.57 -9.90
N THR A 183 -9.20 -13.77 -9.56
CA THR A 183 -10.62 -14.05 -9.26
C THR A 183 -10.78 -14.39 -7.78
N ILE A 184 -11.93 -14.07 -7.18
CA ILE A 184 -12.20 -14.47 -5.79
C ILE A 184 -12.09 -15.99 -5.65
N GLY A 185 -11.18 -16.46 -4.79
CA GLY A 185 -10.91 -17.90 -4.62
C GLY A 185 -10.08 -18.53 -5.74
N GLY A 186 -9.43 -17.73 -6.57
CA GLY A 186 -8.53 -18.16 -7.65
C GLY A 186 -7.21 -18.76 -7.18
N ASN A 187 -6.34 -19.11 -8.14
CA ASN A 187 -5.03 -19.70 -7.87
C ASN A 187 -4.07 -18.62 -7.35
N LYS A 188 -3.47 -18.85 -6.17
CA LYS A 188 -2.55 -17.91 -5.54
C LYS A 188 -1.28 -17.62 -6.34
N GLU A 189 -0.82 -18.54 -7.18
CA GLU A 189 0.38 -18.34 -8.01
C GLU A 189 0.12 -17.40 -9.20
N GLU A 190 -1.04 -17.51 -9.84
CA GLU A 190 -1.41 -16.61 -10.97
C GLU A 190 -1.79 -15.21 -10.50
N ASP A 191 -2.17 -15.09 -9.23
CA ASP A 191 -2.67 -13.87 -8.62
C ASP A 191 -1.60 -13.14 -7.79
N GLU A 192 -0.32 -13.48 -8.00
CA GLU A 192 0.80 -12.81 -7.36
C GLU A 192 0.89 -11.33 -7.79
N LEU A 193 1.19 -10.46 -6.83
CA LEU A 193 1.29 -9.02 -7.04
C LEU A 193 2.69 -8.66 -7.53
N ILE A 194 2.74 -8.08 -8.73
CA ILE A 194 3.97 -7.54 -9.29
C ILE A 194 4.09 -6.07 -8.89
N VAL A 195 5.25 -5.68 -8.37
CA VAL A 195 5.55 -4.28 -8.05
C VAL A 195 5.57 -3.47 -9.35
N PRO A 196 4.79 -2.37 -9.47
CA PRO A 196 4.79 -1.56 -10.68
C PRO A 196 6.17 -0.97 -10.98
N LEU A 197 6.57 -0.96 -12.26
CA LEU A 197 7.88 -0.44 -12.71
C LEU A 197 8.17 0.99 -12.22
N ALA A 198 7.13 1.83 -12.14
CA ALA A 198 7.24 3.20 -11.63
C ALA A 198 7.77 3.27 -10.18
N SER A 199 7.61 2.20 -9.40
CA SER A 199 8.09 2.11 -8.01
C SER A 199 9.63 2.00 -7.93
N TYR A 200 10.30 1.68 -9.04
CA TYR A 200 11.76 1.51 -9.10
C TYR A 200 12.51 2.72 -9.64
N CYS A 201 11.82 3.71 -10.22
CA CYS A 201 12.45 4.87 -10.87
C CYS A 201 13.35 5.68 -9.92
N GLY A 202 14.67 5.40 -9.95
CA GLY A 202 15.66 6.02 -9.07
C GLY A 202 15.59 5.60 -7.60
N GLN A 203 14.93 4.48 -7.28
CA GLN A 203 14.80 3.98 -5.91
C GLN A 203 15.29 2.53 -5.80
N ASN A 204 16.02 2.25 -4.71
CA ASN A 204 16.37 0.87 -4.34
C ASN A 204 15.20 0.23 -3.60
N ARG A 205 14.83 -0.98 -3.98
CA ARG A 205 13.73 -1.74 -3.37
C ARG A 205 14.23 -3.00 -2.72
N THR A 206 14.02 -3.13 -1.42
CA THR A 206 14.39 -4.33 -0.67
C THR A 206 13.48 -5.47 -1.06
N ILE A 207 14.07 -6.55 -1.56
CA ILE A 207 13.39 -7.84 -1.74
C ILE A 207 13.53 -8.64 -0.44
N LEU A 208 14.75 -8.70 0.09
CA LEU A 208 15.09 -9.48 1.26
C LEU A 208 16.08 -8.73 2.14
N ALA A 209 15.83 -8.74 3.44
CA ALA A 209 16.81 -8.39 4.46
C ALA A 209 17.05 -9.61 5.32
N ASP A 210 18.29 -10.09 5.35
CA ASP A 210 18.69 -11.28 6.10
C ASP A 210 19.81 -10.95 7.08
N VAL A 211 19.96 -11.82 8.08
CA VAL A 211 20.91 -11.66 9.16
C VAL A 211 22.27 -12.22 8.74
N LEU A 212 23.33 -11.42 8.88
CA LEU A 212 24.69 -11.92 8.71
C LEU A 212 25.16 -12.57 10.02
N VAL A 213 25.53 -13.84 9.93
CA VAL A 213 26.02 -14.63 11.06
C VAL A 213 27.47 -15.05 10.80
N ASP A 214 28.36 -14.73 11.74
CA ASP A 214 29.75 -15.17 11.74
C ASP A 214 30.08 -15.85 13.07
N MET A 215 30.67 -17.05 13.00
CA MET A 215 30.95 -17.91 14.16
C MET A 215 29.77 -18.05 15.15
N GLY A 216 28.54 -18.17 14.63
CA GLY A 216 27.33 -18.30 15.43
C GLY A 216 26.85 -17.00 16.10
N ARG A 217 27.46 -15.85 15.78
CA ARG A 217 27.05 -14.52 16.29
C ARG A 217 26.53 -13.68 15.15
N VAL A 218 25.49 -12.89 15.44
CA VAL A 218 24.98 -11.91 14.48
C VAL A 218 25.97 -10.75 14.38
N VAL A 219 26.47 -10.49 13.18
CA VAL A 219 27.49 -9.46 12.91
C VAL A 219 26.98 -8.33 12.02
N GLY A 220 25.78 -8.47 11.43
CA GLY A 220 25.22 -7.44 10.55
C GLY A 220 23.98 -7.89 9.80
N CYS A 221 23.71 -7.23 8.68
CA CYS A 221 22.59 -7.52 7.80
C CYS A 221 23.04 -7.54 6.34
N SER A 222 22.53 -8.52 5.58
CA SER A 222 22.62 -8.57 4.13
C SER A 222 21.30 -8.14 3.55
N PHE A 223 21.35 -7.26 2.57
CA PHE A 223 20.18 -6.77 1.91
C PHE A 223 20.28 -7.03 0.42
N ASN A 224 19.22 -7.63 -0.10
CA ASN A 224 19.02 -7.84 -1.50
C ASN A 224 18.02 -6.81 -2.00
N PHE A 225 18.43 -6.01 -2.99
CA PHE A 225 17.60 -4.97 -3.56
C PHE A 225 17.48 -5.13 -5.08
N LEU A 226 16.31 -4.76 -5.61
CA LEU A 226 16.17 -4.41 -7.02
C LEU A 226 16.42 -2.91 -7.18
N THR A 227 17.18 -2.57 -8.20
CA THR A 227 17.43 -1.18 -8.58
C THR A 227 17.53 -1.06 -10.10
N GLN A 228 17.31 0.14 -10.61
CA GLN A 228 17.48 0.44 -12.03
C GLN A 228 18.97 0.41 -12.39
N ASN A 229 19.33 -0.29 -13.47
CA ASN A 229 20.70 -0.31 -13.95
C ASN A 229 21.14 1.13 -14.34
N GLY A 230 22.23 1.59 -13.73
CA GLY A 230 22.84 2.91 -13.98
C GLY A 230 23.76 2.95 -15.20
N GLU A 231 24.04 1.80 -15.83
CA GLU A 231 24.71 1.76 -17.12
C GLU A 231 23.74 2.27 -18.18
N ALA A 232 23.79 3.59 -18.44
CA ALA A 232 23.16 4.17 -19.60
C ALA A 232 23.66 3.42 -20.83
N ALA A 233 22.76 2.70 -21.51
CA ALA A 233 23.06 2.17 -22.83
C ALA A 233 23.68 3.32 -23.66
N PRO A 234 24.85 3.11 -24.30
CA PRO A 234 25.57 4.17 -25.00
C PRO A 234 24.80 4.73 -26.21
N ASP A 235 23.67 4.14 -26.57
CA ASP A 235 22.91 4.47 -27.76
C ASP A 235 21.55 5.09 -27.38
N ARG A 236 21.40 6.40 -27.65
CA ARG A 236 20.21 7.22 -27.32
C ARG A 236 19.02 6.95 -28.24
N THR A 237 18.98 5.79 -28.90
CA THR A 237 18.10 5.50 -30.03
C THR A 237 17.22 4.27 -29.85
N SER A 238 17.48 3.43 -28.85
CA SER A 238 16.50 2.50 -28.34
C SER A 238 15.80 3.13 -27.14
N GLN A 239 14.49 2.93 -27.00
CA GLN A 239 13.88 2.89 -25.67
C GLN A 239 14.65 1.81 -24.89
N ALA A 240 15.78 2.18 -24.27
CA ALA A 240 16.51 1.30 -23.40
C ALA A 240 15.59 1.08 -22.21
N ASP A 241 14.87 -0.03 -22.27
CA ASP A 241 14.04 -0.51 -21.18
C ASP A 241 14.88 -0.44 -19.90
N LEU A 242 14.32 0.18 -18.87
CA LEU A 242 14.96 0.37 -17.58
C LEU A 242 15.14 -1.01 -16.93
N GLU A 243 16.21 -1.71 -17.28
CA GLU A 243 16.47 -3.04 -16.77
C GLU A 243 16.69 -2.97 -15.25
N LEU A 244 15.92 -3.78 -14.53
CA LEU A 244 16.08 -3.92 -13.10
C LEU A 244 17.15 -4.97 -12.84
N ILE A 245 18.15 -4.59 -12.04
CA ILE A 245 19.21 -5.50 -11.61
C ILE A 245 19.03 -5.81 -10.12
N GLU A 246 19.31 -7.05 -9.77
CA GLU A 246 19.34 -7.51 -8.39
C GLU A 246 20.74 -7.30 -7.81
N VAL A 247 20.82 -6.63 -6.66
CA VAL A 247 22.07 -6.24 -6.02
C VAL A 247 22.02 -6.60 -4.54
N THR A 248 23.01 -7.38 -4.10
CA THR A 248 23.21 -7.68 -2.69
C THR A 248 24.26 -6.74 -2.09
N ARG A 249 23.94 -6.18 -0.91
CA ARG A 249 24.82 -5.30 -0.13
C ARG A 249 24.77 -5.69 1.34
N GLU A 250 25.93 -5.68 1.96
CA GLU A 250 26.09 -6.03 3.37
C GLU A 250 26.47 -4.79 4.17
N ILE A 251 25.94 -4.68 5.39
CA ILE A 251 26.42 -3.76 6.41
C ILE A 251 26.69 -4.55 7.69
N ARG A 252 27.69 -4.14 8.46
CA ARG A 252 28.10 -4.79 9.70
C ARG A 252 27.91 -3.86 10.90
N PHE A 253 27.71 -4.45 12.08
CA PHE A 253 27.72 -3.67 13.31
C PHE A 253 29.11 -3.08 13.54
N GLY A 254 29.16 -1.78 13.82
CA GLY A 254 30.41 -1.02 13.94
C GLY A 254 30.84 -0.29 12.66
N ASP A 255 30.13 -0.49 11.54
CA ASP A 255 30.40 0.28 10.32
C ASP A 255 30.17 1.78 10.53
N SER A 256 31.07 2.60 9.96
CA SER A 256 30.90 4.05 9.94
C SER A 256 29.71 4.46 9.08
N SER A 257 29.15 5.65 9.34
CA SER A 257 28.09 6.20 8.49
C SER A 257 28.49 6.33 7.02
N ALA A 258 29.77 6.62 6.74
CA ALA A 258 30.32 6.65 5.39
C ALA A 258 30.32 5.27 4.73
N SER A 259 30.67 4.20 5.47
CA SER A 259 30.60 2.82 4.97
C SER A 259 29.17 2.42 4.63
N VAL A 260 28.22 2.70 5.53
CA VAL A 260 26.80 2.43 5.29
C VAL A 260 26.26 3.19 4.09
N MET A 261 26.61 4.47 3.92
CA MET A 261 26.23 5.23 2.71
C MET A 261 26.87 4.68 1.43
N CYS A 262 28.10 4.16 1.51
CA CYS A 262 28.74 3.54 0.35
C CYS A 262 28.04 2.23 -0.05
N ALA A 263 27.56 1.46 0.93
CA ALA A 263 26.87 0.19 0.69
C ALA A 263 25.44 0.40 0.20
N LEU A 264 24.66 1.27 0.85
CA LEU A 264 23.21 1.41 0.66
C LEU A 264 22.80 2.65 -0.14
N GLY A 265 23.72 3.57 -0.38
CA GLY A 265 23.45 4.90 -0.95
C GLY A 265 23.07 5.94 0.10
N ALA A 266 22.65 7.11 -0.38
CA ALA A 266 22.22 8.20 0.48
C ALA A 266 20.88 7.89 1.16
N PRO A 267 20.72 8.16 2.47
CA PRO A 267 19.46 7.95 3.17
C PRO A 267 18.41 8.98 2.72
N SER A 268 17.13 8.60 2.78
CA SER A 268 16.02 9.51 2.47
C SER A 268 15.94 10.68 3.45
N ARG A 269 16.27 10.43 4.72
CA ARG A 269 16.39 11.47 5.75
C ARG A 269 17.32 11.03 6.87
N VAL A 270 18.04 11.98 7.46
CA VAL A 270 18.83 11.79 8.68
C VAL A 270 18.07 12.43 9.85
N PHE A 271 17.94 11.71 10.95
CA PHE A 271 17.31 12.19 12.16
C PHE A 271 18.31 12.17 13.30
N TYR A 272 18.42 13.30 14.00
CA TYR A 272 19.24 13.42 15.19
C TYR A 272 18.35 13.29 16.42
N LYS A 273 18.81 12.52 17.40
CA LYS A 273 18.18 12.49 18.71
C LYS A 273 18.34 13.88 19.33
N SER A 274 17.23 14.61 19.45
CA SER A 274 17.22 15.84 20.24
C SER A 274 17.59 15.47 21.67
N GLU A 275 18.71 16.01 22.17
CA GLU A 275 19.02 15.93 23.60
C GLU A 275 17.82 16.50 24.38
N ASP A 276 17.37 15.79 25.41
CA ASP A 276 16.43 16.36 26.38
C ASP A 276 17.02 17.69 26.87
N LYS A 277 16.43 18.80 26.44
CA LYS A 277 16.80 20.14 26.89
C LYS A 277 16.30 20.37 28.32
N MET A 278 16.88 19.65 29.28
CA MET A 278 16.97 20.02 30.70
C MET A 278 18.21 19.37 31.33
N ILE A 279 19.40 19.81 30.92
CA ILE A 279 20.64 19.64 31.72
C ILE A 279 21.10 21.04 32.12
N ILE A 280 20.42 21.65 33.09
CA ILE A 280 20.74 23.00 33.61
C ILE A 280 21.86 22.93 34.66
N HIS A 281 22.50 21.78 34.85
CA HIS A 281 23.62 21.61 35.80
C HIS A 281 24.71 20.67 35.25
N ARG A 282 25.28 20.96 34.08
CA ARG A 282 26.63 20.47 33.77
C ARG A 282 27.63 21.60 34.00
N SER A 283 28.38 21.47 35.09
CA SER A 283 29.53 22.30 35.40
C SER A 283 30.50 22.33 34.23
N VAL A 284 30.96 23.54 33.94
CA VAL A 284 32.00 23.87 32.96
C VAL A 284 33.23 23.00 33.24
N GLY A 285 33.49 22.00 32.38
CA GLY A 285 34.69 21.18 32.49
C GLY A 285 34.57 19.77 31.89
N LYS A 286 34.69 19.69 30.56
CA LYS A 286 35.43 18.67 29.77
C LYS A 286 34.87 18.61 28.34
N ASP A 287 35.69 19.00 27.38
CA ASP A 287 35.47 18.84 25.93
C ASP A 287 35.45 17.35 25.55
N GLY A 288 34.35 16.66 25.85
CA GLY A 288 33.94 15.48 25.10
C GLY A 288 32.90 15.95 24.10
N ARG A 289 33.22 15.90 22.80
CA ARG A 289 32.19 16.05 21.76
C ARG A 289 31.19 14.92 21.92
N ASN A 290 30.12 15.16 22.67
CA ASN A 290 28.93 14.34 22.62
C ASN A 290 28.24 14.64 21.29
N GLU A 291 28.69 14.02 20.21
CA GLU A 291 27.90 14.03 18.98
C GLU A 291 26.60 13.26 19.25
N PRO A 292 25.43 13.85 18.92
CA PRO A 292 24.16 13.23 19.25
C PRO A 292 23.99 11.94 18.45
N ASP A 293 23.44 10.90 19.09
CA ASP A 293 22.93 9.72 18.40
C ASP A 293 22.08 10.14 17.20
N PHE A 294 22.28 9.51 16.06
CA PHE A 294 21.48 9.78 14.86
C PHE A 294 21.14 8.48 14.15
N PHE A 295 20.16 8.54 13.26
CA PHE A 295 19.81 7.42 12.40
C PHE A 295 19.53 7.85 10.98
N PHE A 296 19.85 6.96 10.07
CA PHE A 296 19.50 7.02 8.66
C PHE A 296 18.16 6.32 8.44
N ASN A 297 17.22 7.02 7.82
CA ASN A 297 15.97 6.47 7.35
C ASN A 297 16.04 6.26 5.84
N TYR A 298 16.13 5.00 5.42
CA TYR A 298 16.03 4.57 4.03
C TYR A 298 14.57 4.23 3.74
N PHE A 299 13.77 5.26 3.51
CA PHE A 299 12.32 5.13 3.43
C PHE A 299 11.86 4.28 2.24
N SER A 300 12.53 4.39 1.07
CA SER A 300 12.25 3.56 -0.11
C SER A 300 12.52 2.07 0.11
N MET A 301 13.47 1.76 1.00
CA MET A 301 13.92 0.40 1.33
C MET A 301 13.22 -0.16 2.57
N GLY A 302 12.49 0.66 3.33
CA GLY A 302 11.87 0.26 4.60
C GLY A 302 12.88 -0.01 5.72
N VAL A 303 14.09 0.56 5.64
CA VAL A 303 15.22 0.27 6.55
C VAL A 303 15.57 1.50 7.39
N ILE A 304 15.83 1.29 8.68
CA ILE A 304 16.38 2.30 9.58
C ILE A 304 17.71 1.80 10.12
N VAL A 305 18.78 2.58 9.93
CA VAL A 305 20.13 2.28 10.46
C VAL A 305 20.48 3.30 11.53
N ARG A 306 20.74 2.85 12.75
CA ARG A 306 21.04 3.71 13.89
C ARG A 306 22.52 3.70 14.23
N PHE A 307 23.09 4.88 14.46
CA PHE A 307 24.47 5.08 14.88
C PHE A 307 24.49 5.57 16.34
N PHE A 308 25.29 4.91 17.16
CA PHE A 308 25.51 5.27 18.56
C PHE A 308 26.91 5.84 18.70
N PHE A 309 27.04 6.98 19.37
CA PHE A 309 28.34 7.47 19.80
C PHE A 309 28.63 6.92 21.19
N GLU A 310 29.47 5.88 21.25
CA GLU A 310 29.95 5.38 22.53
C GLU A 310 31.07 6.30 23.02
N SER A 311 30.77 7.19 23.97
CA SER A 311 31.82 7.88 24.71
C SER A 311 32.52 6.83 25.59
N THR A 312 33.61 6.27 25.10
CA THR A 312 34.46 5.39 25.91
C THR A 312 35.01 6.23 27.05
N LYS A 313 34.36 6.19 28.23
CA LYS A 313 34.98 6.63 29.47
C LYS A 313 36.10 5.64 29.77
N LEU A 314 37.31 5.96 29.34
CA LEU A 314 38.51 5.46 29.99
C LEU A 314 38.48 5.99 31.43
N SER A 315 37.91 5.21 32.34
CA SER A 315 38.26 5.30 33.76
C SER A 315 39.54 4.48 33.92
N THR A 316 40.67 5.16 33.81
CA THR A 316 41.94 4.67 34.35
C THR A 316 41.78 4.32 35.83
N ALA A 317 42.45 3.25 36.21
CA ALA A 317 42.52 2.65 37.53
C ALA A 317 42.67 3.66 38.68
N HIS A 318 42.01 3.38 39.81
CA HIS A 318 42.62 3.27 41.14
C HIS A 318 41.77 2.34 42.01
#